data_AF-A0A1B6FPB0-F1
#
_entry.id   AF-A0A1B6FPB0-F1
#
_cell.length_a   1.000
_cell.length_b   1.000
_cell.length_c   1.000
_cell.angle_alpha   90.00
_cell.angle_beta   90.00
_cell.angle_gamma   90.00
#
_symmetry.space_group_name_H-M   'P 1'
#
loop_
_entity.id
_entity.type
_entity.pdbx_description
1 polymer ?
#
loop_
_entity_poly.entity_id
_entity_poly.type
_entity_poly.pdbx_seq_one_letter_code
_entity_poly.pdbx_strand_id
1 'polypeptide(L)'
;RAHIKSFKGRGSHYGLKDSKKMYLPEELNLMKMYNMFKEANPTIKVSDRSYREIFNTEFNISFGYPRTDTCSQCDEFSAKLKAEEIKRSECSDPNDIIKIDADIQRLKTENLLHKKKASQFYENKKQARLRAKKDCRFEAICMDFCKNLPCPNVPTNDVYYRRQLSVYSFNIHVLSSS
;
A
#
# COMPACT_ATOMS: atom_id res chain seq x y z
N ARG A 1 7.96 11.09 25.65
CA ARG A 1 6.93 10.05 25.38
C ARG A 1 5.67 10.62 24.74
N ALA A 2 4.96 11.58 25.38
CA ALA A 2 3.74 12.18 24.82
C ALA A 2 3.95 12.77 23.40
N HIS A 3 5.09 13.43 23.17
CA HIS A 3 5.47 13.93 21.85
C HIS A 3 5.55 12.84 20.77
N ILE A 4 6.14 11.67 21.06
CA ILE A 4 6.21 10.58 20.05
C ILE A 4 4.80 10.03 19.76
N LYS A 5 3.92 9.99 20.76
CA LYS A 5 2.52 9.53 20.60
C LYS A 5 1.64 10.51 19.81
N SER A 6 2.01 11.78 19.66
CA SER A 6 1.19 12.76 18.93
C SER A 6 1.25 12.57 17.41
N PHE A 7 2.28 11.87 16.90
CA PHE A 7 2.43 11.59 15.48
C PHE A 7 1.42 10.54 15.02
N LYS A 8 0.66 10.88 13.97
CA LYS A 8 -0.31 9.98 13.34
C LYS A 8 0.36 9.21 12.20
N GLY A 9 0.48 7.89 12.35
CA GLY A 9 0.93 6.99 11.30
C GLY A 9 -0.18 6.08 10.78
N ARG A 10 0.14 5.28 9.75
CA ARG A 10 -0.75 4.24 9.22
C ARG A 10 -0.22 2.86 9.60
N GLY A 11 -1.11 1.89 9.84
CA GLY A 11 -0.72 0.49 9.93
C GLY A 11 -0.33 -0.07 8.56
N SER A 12 0.47 -1.13 8.51
CA SER A 12 0.72 -1.86 7.26
C SER A 12 -0.57 -2.49 6.74
N HIS A 13 -0.95 -2.19 5.50
CA HIS A 13 -2.13 -2.77 4.83
C HIS A 13 -2.04 -4.29 4.67
N TYR A 14 -0.82 -4.81 4.45
CA TYR A 14 -0.51 -6.24 4.41
C TYR A 14 0.19 -6.74 5.67
N GLY A 15 0.16 -5.95 6.75
CA GLY A 15 0.66 -6.44 8.03
C GLY A 15 -0.04 -7.74 8.37
N LEU A 16 0.72 -8.74 8.81
CA LEU A 16 0.16 -9.83 9.60
C LEU A 16 -0.81 -9.20 10.60
N LYS A 17 -2.00 -9.79 10.78
CA LYS A 17 -3.08 -9.28 11.66
C LYS A 17 -2.58 -8.84 13.05
N ASP A 18 -1.43 -9.36 13.47
CA ASP A 18 -0.78 -9.15 14.77
C ASP A 18 0.29 -8.04 14.78
N SER A 19 0.68 -7.49 13.62
CA SER A 19 1.66 -6.40 13.56
C SER A 19 1.01 -5.07 13.93
N LYS A 20 1.26 -4.62 15.17
CA LYS A 20 0.91 -3.27 15.65
C LYS A 20 1.88 -2.18 15.16
N LYS A 21 2.67 -2.46 14.12
CA LYS A 21 3.70 -1.55 13.62
C LYS A 21 3.06 -0.35 12.92
N MET A 22 3.43 0.85 13.36
CA MET A 22 2.93 2.11 12.82
C MET A 22 3.96 2.72 11.88
N TYR A 23 3.53 3.20 10.72
CA TYR A 23 4.39 3.81 9.71
C TYR A 23 4.11 5.31 9.60
N LEU A 24 5.14 6.12 9.84
CA LEU A 24 5.13 7.57 9.65
C LEU A 24 5.57 7.92 8.20
N PRO A 25 5.16 9.08 7.68
CA PRO A 25 5.62 9.59 6.38
C PRO A 25 7.14 9.53 6.20
N GLU A 26 7.59 9.28 4.97
CA GLU A 26 9.02 9.22 4.58
C GLU A 26 9.76 10.54 4.83
N GLU A 27 9.02 11.65 4.82
CA GLU A 27 9.56 12.98 5.08
C GLU A 27 9.96 13.18 6.56
N LEU A 28 9.40 12.38 7.47
CA LEU A 28 9.79 12.38 8.87
C LEU A 28 10.99 11.46 9.09
N ASN A 29 11.82 11.85 10.03
CA ASN A 29 12.85 10.98 10.60
C ASN A 29 13.04 11.34 12.07
N LEU A 30 13.78 10.50 12.78
CA LEU A 30 13.97 10.66 14.21
C LEU A 30 14.60 12.00 14.59
N MET A 31 15.55 12.49 13.80
CA MET A 31 16.21 13.78 14.03
C MET A 31 15.23 14.95 13.90
N LYS A 32 14.38 14.93 12.86
CA LYS A 32 13.30 15.92 12.68
C LYS A 32 12.32 15.88 13.84
N MET A 33 11.89 14.69 14.27
CA MET A 33 11.02 14.55 15.43
C MET A 33 11.69 15.08 16.71
N TYR A 34 12.99 14.84 16.91
CA TYR A 34 13.71 15.36 18.06
C TYR A 34 13.86 16.90 18.02
N ASN A 35 14.05 17.48 16.85
CA ASN A 35 14.06 18.94 16.69
C ASN A 35 12.69 19.55 17.00
N MET A 36 11.60 18.98 16.47
CA MET A 36 10.23 19.36 16.82
C MET A 36 9.96 19.25 18.33
N PHE A 37 10.51 18.22 18.98
CA PHE A 37 10.39 18.06 20.43
C PHE A 37 11.05 19.21 21.20
N LYS A 38 12.28 19.59 20.80
CA LYS A 38 13.03 20.69 21.42
C LYS A 38 12.33 22.04 21.22
N GLU A 39 11.80 22.29 20.03
CA GLU A 39 11.04 23.49 19.71
C GLU A 39 9.75 23.60 20.56
N ALA A 40 9.01 22.49 20.70
CA ALA A 40 7.79 22.46 21.48
C ALA A 40 8.01 22.45 23.01
N ASN A 41 9.21 22.06 23.47
CA ASN A 41 9.52 21.91 24.90
C ASN A 41 10.88 22.54 25.25
N PRO A 42 11.03 23.87 25.13
CA PRO A 42 12.32 24.55 25.28
C PRO A 42 12.92 24.42 26.69
N THR A 43 12.09 24.17 27.70
CA THR A 43 12.51 23.99 29.10
C THR A 43 13.01 22.58 29.40
N ILE A 44 12.69 21.59 28.55
CA ILE A 44 13.02 20.19 28.79
C ILE A 44 14.33 19.84 28.10
N LYS A 45 15.37 19.57 28.89
CA LYS A 45 16.67 19.11 28.39
C LYS A 45 16.69 17.59 28.29
N VAL A 46 16.59 17.07 27.06
CA VAL A 46 16.73 15.65 26.73
C VAL A 46 17.77 15.53 25.63
N SER A 47 18.67 14.54 25.73
CA SER A 47 19.66 14.27 24.68
C SER A 47 19.04 13.52 23.50
N ASP A 48 19.62 13.66 22.30
CA ASP A 48 19.21 12.87 21.11
C ASP A 48 19.27 11.36 21.42
N ARG A 49 20.31 10.92 22.13
CA ARG A 49 20.48 9.53 22.55
C ARG A 49 19.31 9.03 23.37
N SER A 50 18.92 9.78 24.40
CA SER A 50 17.78 9.41 25.26
C SER A 50 16.47 9.41 24.48
N TYR A 51 16.26 10.39 23.58
CA TYR A 51 15.08 10.43 22.73
C TYR A 51 15.01 9.22 21.79
N ARG A 52 16.14 8.85 21.19
CA ARG A 52 16.28 7.68 20.31
C ARG A 52 16.08 6.36 21.03
N GLU A 53 16.62 6.23 22.23
CA GLU A 53 16.46 5.04 23.06
C GLU A 53 14.99 4.82 23.41
N ILE A 54 14.28 5.86 23.84
CA ILE A 54 12.84 5.82 24.10
C ILE A 54 12.08 5.43 22.81
N PHE A 55 12.41 6.05 21.68
CA PHE A 55 11.75 5.72 20.41
C PHE A 55 11.94 4.24 20.02
N ASN A 56 13.16 3.71 20.11
CA ASN A 56 13.46 2.36 19.64
C ASN A 56 12.96 1.25 20.58
N THR A 57 12.87 1.52 21.88
CA THR A 57 12.51 0.51 22.89
C THR A 57 11.04 0.51 23.24
N GLU A 58 10.40 1.68 23.23
CA GLU A 58 8.99 1.81 23.67
C GLU A 58 8.00 1.94 22.51
N PHE A 59 8.47 2.18 21.28
CA PHE A 59 7.59 2.40 20.13
C PHE A 59 7.91 1.47 18.95
N ASN A 60 6.89 0.76 18.47
CA ASN A 60 6.98 -0.01 17.23
C ASN A 60 6.62 0.87 16.02
N ILE A 61 7.43 1.90 15.78
CA ILE A 61 7.24 2.87 14.70
C ILE A 61 8.36 2.70 13.66
N SER A 62 8.03 2.86 12.37
CA SER A 62 9.02 3.01 11.31
C SER A 62 8.67 4.17 10.38
N PHE A 63 9.67 4.65 9.66
CA PHE A 63 9.52 5.69 8.66
C PHE A 63 9.32 5.06 7.29
N GLY A 64 8.48 5.68 6.51
CA GLY A 64 8.11 5.24 5.18
C GLY A 64 7.11 4.11 5.16
N TYR A 65 6.25 4.13 4.15
CA TYR A 65 5.24 3.12 4.01
C TYR A 65 5.86 1.91 3.32
N PRO A 66 5.54 0.68 3.75
CA PRO A 66 5.91 -0.51 2.98
C PRO A 66 5.47 -0.30 1.55
N ARG A 67 6.41 -0.42 0.60
CA ARG A 67 6.03 -0.42 -0.82
C ARG A 67 5.17 -1.64 -1.04
N THR A 68 3.96 -1.39 -1.52
CA THR A 68 2.98 -2.43 -1.80
C THR A 68 2.59 -2.27 -3.24
N ASP A 69 2.47 -3.38 -3.95
CA ASP A 69 2.01 -3.36 -5.32
C ASP A 69 0.63 -2.70 -5.38
N THR A 70 0.50 -1.72 -6.27
CA THR A 70 -0.74 -1.02 -6.53
C THR A 70 -1.53 -1.78 -7.59
N CYS A 71 -2.85 -1.65 -7.54
CA CYS A 71 -3.70 -2.20 -8.57
C CYS A 71 -3.67 -1.27 -9.79
N SER A 72 -3.24 -1.77 -10.94
CA SER A 72 -3.17 -1.00 -12.20
C SER A 72 -4.50 -0.32 -12.55
N GLN A 73 -5.63 -0.99 -12.33
CA GLN A 73 -6.96 -0.42 -12.59
C GLN A 73 -7.31 0.72 -11.61
N CYS A 74 -6.92 0.59 -10.33
CA CYS A 74 -7.08 1.68 -9.36
C CYS A 74 -6.21 2.90 -9.71
N ASP A 75 -5.00 2.65 -10.20
CA ASP A 75 -4.08 3.70 -10.64
C ASP A 75 -4.64 4.43 -11.87
N GLU A 76 -5.19 3.69 -12.83
CA GLU A 76 -5.86 4.25 -14.00
C GLU A 76 -7.06 5.12 -13.62
N PHE A 77 -7.95 4.64 -12.73
CA PHE A 77 -9.06 5.45 -12.23
C PHE A 77 -8.58 6.72 -11.52
N SER A 78 -7.51 6.62 -10.74
CA SER A 78 -6.94 7.76 -10.01
C SER A 78 -6.36 8.80 -10.97
N ALA A 79 -5.68 8.36 -12.03
CA ALA A 79 -5.15 9.23 -13.07
C ALA A 79 -6.27 9.93 -13.86
N LYS A 80 -7.29 9.18 -14.29
CA LYS A 80 -8.46 9.71 -15.00
C LYS A 80 -9.24 10.72 -14.15
N LEU A 81 -9.49 10.42 -12.88
CA LEU A 81 -10.19 11.33 -11.98
C LEU A 81 -9.45 12.65 -11.81
N LYS A 82 -8.12 12.61 -11.61
CA LYS A 82 -7.31 13.83 -11.53
C LYS A 82 -7.38 14.65 -12.81
N ALA A 83 -7.33 13.99 -13.98
CA ALA A 83 -7.45 14.67 -15.26
C ALA A 83 -8.80 15.38 -15.42
N GLU A 84 -9.91 14.71 -15.05
CA GLU A 84 -11.24 15.31 -15.10
C GLU A 84 -11.42 16.42 -14.05
N GLU A 85 -10.85 16.29 -12.86
CA GLU A 85 -10.86 17.35 -11.83
C GLU A 85 -10.12 18.61 -12.28
N ILE A 86 -8.99 18.46 -13.00
CA ILE A 86 -8.27 19.59 -13.60
C ILE A 86 -9.14 20.26 -14.67
N LYS A 87 -9.70 19.48 -15.61
CA LYS A 87 -10.62 20.01 -16.63
C LYS A 87 -11.80 20.75 -16.01
N ARG A 88 -12.35 20.21 -14.91
CA ARG A 88 -13.46 20.82 -14.18
C ARG A 88 -13.09 22.20 -13.61
N SER A 89 -11.85 22.36 -13.15
CA SER A 89 -11.35 23.62 -12.59
C SER A 89 -11.07 24.70 -13.64
N GLU A 90 -10.73 24.29 -14.87
CA GLU A 90 -10.41 25.18 -15.98
C GLU A 90 -11.63 25.50 -16.86
N CYS A 91 -12.69 24.69 -16.80
CA CYS A 91 -13.88 24.84 -17.62
C CYS A 91 -14.82 25.93 -17.09
N SER A 92 -15.22 26.85 -17.97
CA SER A 92 -16.19 27.90 -17.67
C SER A 92 -17.56 27.68 -18.34
N ASP A 93 -17.66 26.79 -19.33
CA ASP A 93 -18.92 26.50 -20.04
C ASP A 93 -19.84 25.61 -19.17
N PRO A 94 -21.05 26.06 -18.82
CA PRO A 94 -22.01 25.28 -18.03
C PRO A 94 -22.35 23.91 -18.61
N ASN A 95 -22.42 23.75 -19.94
CA ASN A 95 -22.78 22.48 -20.57
C ASN A 95 -21.67 21.44 -20.44
N ASP A 96 -20.41 21.87 -20.57
CA ASP A 96 -19.26 20.97 -20.46
C ASP A 96 -18.97 20.64 -19.00
N ILE A 97 -19.22 21.57 -18.09
CA ILE A 97 -19.22 21.33 -16.64
C ILE A 97 -20.14 20.15 -16.27
N ILE A 98 -21.37 20.12 -16.78
CA ILE A 98 -22.33 19.05 -16.47
C ILE A 98 -21.80 17.69 -16.96
N LYS A 99 -21.19 17.66 -18.17
CA LYS A 99 -20.61 16.43 -18.73
C LYS A 99 -19.41 15.95 -17.90
N ILE A 100 -18.50 16.86 -17.54
CA ILE A 100 -17.32 16.53 -16.73
C ILE A 100 -17.74 16.01 -15.35
N ASP A 101 -18.72 16.64 -14.70
CA ASP A 101 -19.24 16.18 -13.41
C ASP A 101 -19.87 14.79 -13.53
N ALA A 102 -20.63 14.52 -14.59
CA ALA A 102 -21.19 13.20 -14.87
C ALA A 102 -20.09 12.14 -15.07
N ASP A 103 -19.02 12.49 -15.78
CA ASP A 103 -17.87 11.60 -16.01
C ASP A 103 -17.09 11.29 -14.73
N ILE A 104 -16.87 12.30 -13.87
CA ILE A 104 -16.27 12.11 -12.54
C ILE A 104 -17.11 11.14 -11.71
N GLN A 105 -18.44 11.30 -11.70
CA GLN A 105 -19.32 10.41 -10.95
C GLN A 105 -19.32 8.97 -11.50
N ARG A 106 -19.29 8.81 -12.82
CA ARG A 106 -19.16 7.51 -13.48
C ARG A 106 -17.86 6.82 -13.05
N LEU A 107 -16.72 7.50 -13.17
CA LEU A 107 -15.40 6.96 -12.79
C LEU A 107 -15.35 6.59 -11.30
N LYS A 108 -15.94 7.41 -10.41
CA LYS A 108 -16.03 7.10 -8.98
C LYS A 108 -16.86 5.84 -8.72
N THR A 109 -17.99 5.69 -9.42
CA THR A 109 -18.88 4.54 -9.30
C THR A 109 -18.20 3.26 -9.80
N GLU A 110 -17.52 3.31 -10.93
CA GLU A 110 -16.77 2.17 -11.48
C GLU A 110 -15.62 1.75 -10.56
N ASN A 111 -14.87 2.70 -10.01
CA ASN A 111 -13.80 2.41 -9.05
C ASN A 111 -14.37 1.79 -7.76
N LEU A 112 -15.50 2.29 -7.26
CA LEU A 112 -16.19 1.69 -6.12
C LEU A 112 -16.62 0.25 -6.40
N LEU A 113 -17.19 -0.01 -7.58
CA LEU A 113 -17.57 -1.35 -8.00
C LEU A 113 -16.37 -2.29 -8.09
N HIS A 114 -15.26 -1.83 -8.69
CA HIS A 114 -14.00 -2.58 -8.74
C HIS A 114 -13.54 -2.98 -7.33
N LYS A 115 -13.50 -2.04 -6.39
CA LYS A 115 -13.11 -2.31 -4.99
C LYS A 115 -14.06 -3.30 -4.31
N LYS A 116 -15.38 -3.18 -4.53
CA LYS A 116 -16.37 -4.13 -4.00
C LYS A 116 -16.16 -5.54 -4.55
N LYS A 117 -15.88 -5.69 -5.85
CA LYS A 117 -15.57 -6.98 -6.48
C LYS A 117 -14.33 -7.61 -5.86
N ALA A 118 -13.27 -6.83 -5.64
CA ALA A 118 -12.06 -7.30 -4.98
C ALA A 118 -12.34 -7.79 -3.55
N SER A 119 -13.08 -7.01 -2.75
CA SER A 119 -13.47 -7.42 -1.40
C SER A 119 -14.29 -8.72 -1.40
N GLN A 120 -15.26 -8.84 -2.31
CA GLN A 120 -16.06 -10.06 -2.45
C GLN A 120 -15.21 -11.27 -2.82
N PHE A 121 -14.23 -11.10 -3.71
CA PHE A 121 -13.29 -12.16 -4.05
C PHE A 121 -12.54 -12.69 -2.83
N TYR A 122 -12.00 -11.80 -1.98
CA TYR A 122 -11.29 -12.22 -0.77
C TYR A 122 -12.19 -12.94 0.25
N GLU A 123 -13.43 -12.49 0.39
CA GLU A 123 -14.40 -13.18 1.24
C GLU A 123 -14.73 -14.57 0.69
N ASN A 124 -14.99 -14.69 -0.62
CA ASN A 124 -15.22 -15.97 -1.27
C ASN A 124 -14.02 -16.93 -1.12
N LYS A 125 -12.79 -16.42 -1.31
CA LYS A 125 -11.55 -17.18 -1.10
C LYS A 125 -11.43 -17.70 0.33
N LYS A 126 -11.76 -16.87 1.32
CA LYS A 126 -11.76 -17.26 2.73
C LYS A 126 -12.80 -18.34 3.01
N GLN A 127 -14.02 -18.20 2.51
CA GLN A 127 -15.08 -19.21 2.68
C GLN A 127 -14.71 -20.53 2.00
N ALA A 128 -14.17 -20.49 0.78
CA ALA A 128 -13.69 -21.67 0.07
C ALA A 128 -12.58 -22.39 0.85
N ARG A 129 -11.62 -21.63 1.41
CA ARG A 129 -10.58 -22.18 2.29
C ARG A 129 -11.16 -22.86 3.53
N LEU A 130 -12.11 -22.21 4.22
CA LEU A 130 -12.74 -22.78 5.42
C LEU A 130 -13.51 -24.06 5.10
N ARG A 131 -14.18 -24.11 3.94
CA ARG A 131 -14.86 -25.31 3.46
C ARG A 131 -13.87 -26.44 3.16
N ALA A 132 -12.79 -26.14 2.44
CA ALA A 132 -11.76 -27.12 2.07
C ALA A 132 -11.06 -27.75 3.28
N LYS A 133 -10.95 -27.01 4.40
CA LYS A 133 -10.43 -27.58 5.67
C LYS A 133 -11.37 -28.58 6.34
N LYS A 134 -12.67 -28.52 6.06
CA LYS A 134 -13.68 -29.34 6.74
C LYS A 134 -14.14 -30.53 5.90
N ASP A 135 -14.29 -30.34 4.59
CA ASP A 135 -14.83 -31.32 3.66
C ASP A 135 -13.69 -32.00 2.89
N CYS A 136 -13.47 -33.29 3.15
CA CYS A 136 -12.42 -34.07 2.48
C CYS A 136 -12.67 -34.29 0.98
N ARG A 137 -13.86 -33.96 0.47
CA ARG A 137 -14.21 -34.07 -0.96
C ARG A 137 -14.16 -32.74 -1.70
N PHE A 138 -13.79 -31.65 -1.03
CA PHE A 138 -13.72 -30.32 -1.63
C PHE A 138 -12.36 -29.69 -1.34
N GLU A 139 -11.70 -29.17 -2.38
CA GLU A 139 -10.45 -28.42 -2.25
C GLU A 139 -10.56 -27.06 -2.90
N ALA A 140 -9.87 -26.06 -2.34
CA ALA A 140 -9.76 -24.74 -2.90
C ALA A 140 -8.29 -24.47 -3.26
N ILE A 141 -8.03 -24.12 -4.52
CA ILE A 141 -6.68 -23.89 -5.03
C ILE A 141 -6.55 -22.41 -5.39
N CYS A 142 -5.44 -21.79 -5.00
CA CYS A 142 -5.06 -20.45 -5.43
C CYS A 142 -3.82 -20.55 -6.31
N MET A 143 -3.84 -19.89 -7.46
CA MET A 143 -2.72 -19.88 -8.40
C MET A 143 -2.28 -18.44 -8.63
N ASP A 144 -0.97 -18.20 -8.66
CA ASP A 144 -0.39 -16.92 -9.02
C ASP A 144 0.98 -17.08 -9.69
N PHE A 145 1.51 -15.99 -10.21
CA PHE A 145 2.88 -15.92 -10.71
C PHE A 145 3.75 -15.14 -9.73
N CYS A 146 4.97 -15.59 -9.51
CA CYS A 146 5.98 -14.74 -8.89
C CYS A 146 6.43 -13.63 -9.83
N LYS A 147 7.12 -12.64 -9.28
CA LYS A 147 7.87 -11.65 -10.05
C LYS A 147 8.79 -12.33 -11.07
N ASN A 148 8.78 -11.86 -12.31
CA ASN A 148 9.71 -12.31 -13.35
C ASN A 148 11.15 -11.95 -12.95
N LEU A 149 12.04 -12.92 -12.98
CA LEU A 149 13.44 -12.74 -12.59
C LEU A 149 14.34 -12.88 -13.82
N PRO A 150 15.14 -11.85 -14.17
CA PRO A 150 16.16 -12.00 -15.19
C PRO A 150 17.27 -12.94 -14.68
N CYS A 151 17.71 -13.86 -15.54
CA CYS A 151 18.73 -14.85 -15.24
C CYS A 151 19.80 -14.90 -16.36
N PRO A 152 21.08 -14.67 -16.07
CA PRO A 152 21.62 -14.19 -14.79
C PRO A 152 21.16 -12.76 -14.49
N ASN A 153 21.06 -12.41 -13.20
CA ASN A 153 20.80 -11.03 -12.79
C ASN A 153 22.09 -10.22 -12.96
N VAL A 154 22.22 -9.51 -14.08
CA VAL A 154 23.40 -8.71 -14.40
C VAL A 154 23.08 -7.23 -14.21
N PRO A 155 23.79 -6.50 -13.33
CA PRO A 155 23.48 -5.10 -13.03
C PRO A 155 24.00 -4.11 -14.09
N THR A 156 24.71 -4.58 -15.12
CA THR A 156 25.30 -3.74 -16.17
C THR A 156 24.24 -3.20 -17.13
N ASN A 157 24.31 -1.89 -17.44
CA ASN A 157 23.34 -1.20 -18.30
C ASN A 157 23.21 -1.84 -19.70
N ASP A 158 24.30 -2.31 -20.29
CA ASP A 158 24.29 -2.97 -21.61
C ASP A 158 23.30 -4.13 -21.72
N VAL A 159 23.01 -4.81 -20.61
CA VAL A 159 22.09 -5.95 -20.56
C VAL A 159 20.63 -5.52 -20.71
N TYR A 160 20.30 -4.27 -20.37
CA TYR A 160 18.97 -3.70 -20.56
C TYR A 160 18.54 -3.71 -22.04
N TYR A 161 19.49 -3.46 -22.96
CA TYR A 161 19.24 -3.45 -24.39
C TYR A 161 19.41 -4.81 -25.07
N ARG A 162 19.72 -5.86 -24.30
CA ARG A 162 19.92 -7.23 -24.79
C ARG A 162 18.76 -8.12 -24.40
N ARG A 163 18.58 -9.21 -25.14
CA ARG A 163 17.59 -10.24 -24.80
C ARG A 163 18.04 -10.95 -23.52
N GLN A 164 17.29 -10.73 -22.44
CA GLN A 164 17.51 -11.39 -21.16
C GLN A 164 16.68 -12.68 -21.08
N LEU A 165 17.28 -13.75 -20.60
CA LEU A 165 16.53 -14.94 -20.21
C LEU A 165 15.75 -14.60 -18.93
N SER A 166 14.46 -14.91 -18.89
CA SER A 166 13.58 -14.66 -17.75
C SER A 166 13.05 -15.97 -17.20
N VAL A 167 13.08 -16.10 -15.88
CA VAL A 167 12.44 -17.21 -15.17
C VAL A 167 11.04 -16.79 -14.77
N TYR A 168 10.07 -17.60 -15.17
CA TYR A 168 8.66 -17.47 -14.81
C TYR A 168 8.31 -18.59 -13.82
N SER A 169 7.96 -18.23 -12.59
CA SER A 169 7.49 -19.19 -11.58
C SER A 169 5.98 -19.09 -11.47
N PHE A 170 5.31 -20.20 -11.78
CA PHE A 170 3.87 -20.37 -11.58
C PHE A 170 3.63 -21.13 -10.28
N ASN A 171 2.97 -20.50 -9.32
CA ASN A 171 2.75 -21.07 -8.00
C ASN A 171 1.32 -21.60 -7.90
N ILE A 172 1.20 -22.75 -7.23
CA ILE A 172 -0.08 -23.39 -6.92
C ILE A 172 -0.12 -23.62 -5.42
N HIS A 173 -1.12 -23.03 -4.77
CA HIS A 173 -1.34 -23.11 -3.33
C HIS A 173 -2.63 -23.86 -3.03
N VAL A 174 -2.49 -24.96 -2.29
CA VAL A 174 -3.62 -25.69 -1.72
C VAL A 174 -4.07 -24.95 -0.46
N LEU A 175 -5.32 -24.49 -0.42
CA LEU A 175 -5.78 -23.60 0.64
C LEU A 175 -6.16 -24.37 1.92
N SER A 176 -6.49 -25.66 1.82
CA SER A 176 -6.73 -26.52 2.99
C SER A 176 -5.47 -26.68 3.87
N SER A 177 -4.29 -26.80 3.26
CA SER A 177 -3.01 -27.00 3.95
C SER A 177 -2.34 -25.71 4.43
N SER A 178 -2.82 -24.56 3.96
CA SER A 178 -2.28 -23.24 4.29
C SER A 178 -2.83 -22.67 5.59
#